data_AF-A0A4Z1C6M1-F1
#
_entry.id   AF-A0A4Z1C6M1-F1
#
_cell.length_a   1.000
_cell.length_b   1.000
_cell.length_c   1.000
_cell.angle_alpha   90.00
_cell.angle_beta   90.00
_cell.angle_gamma   90.00
#
_symmetry.space_group_name_H-M   'P 1'
#
loop_
_entity.id
_entity.type
_entity.pdbx_description
1 polymer ?
#
loop_
_entity_poly.entity_id
_entity_poly.type
_entity_poly.pdbx_seq_one_letter_code
_entity_poly.pdbx_strand_id
1 'polypeptide(L)'
;MSVISRFTAISLLGASLAIAAPASANLIQNGSFENPDIPTGTWDAFDSTGVTGWAGDRIEIWDNYNGVNAYHESQFAELNADPSDPDGFFSIFQSFSTVDGQWYDLSFAYRARQSDTEEFKVGAAGIEWSLTDHTTGAWSLFNGSFEATSATTTLMFTSVIPASGTIGNFIDDVRVTASVPEPGTLALLALGLAGLGLRRRK
;
A
#
# COMPACT_ATOMS: atom_id res chain seq x y z
N MET A 1 -42.52 56.26 -29.87
CA MET A 1 -41.16 55.81 -29.49
C MET A 1 -41.27 55.11 -28.15
N SER A 2 -41.28 53.77 -28.13
CA SER A 2 -40.96 52.97 -26.93
C SER A 2 -40.81 51.52 -27.37
N VAL A 3 -39.58 51.00 -27.29
CA VAL A 3 -39.20 49.62 -27.61
C VAL A 3 -39.09 48.90 -26.27
N ILE A 4 -39.96 47.93 -26.00
CA ILE A 4 -39.85 47.09 -24.80
C ILE A 4 -38.93 45.91 -25.12
N SER A 5 -37.74 45.97 -24.55
CA SER A 5 -36.68 44.95 -24.60
C SER A 5 -37.12 43.67 -23.89
N ARG A 6 -36.96 42.53 -24.57
CA ARG A 6 -37.11 41.18 -24.00
C ARG A 6 -35.80 40.81 -23.29
N PHE A 7 -35.82 40.75 -21.96
CA PHE A 7 -34.74 40.12 -21.20
C PHE A 7 -35.05 38.63 -21.00
N THR A 8 -34.46 37.79 -21.85
CA THR A 8 -34.44 36.34 -21.63
C THR A 8 -33.33 36.04 -20.61
N ALA A 9 -33.69 35.74 -19.37
CA ALA A 9 -32.74 35.29 -18.36
C ALA A 9 -32.29 33.85 -18.69
N ILE A 10 -31.01 33.68 -19.01
CA ILE A 10 -30.38 32.36 -19.16
C ILE A 10 -29.96 31.89 -17.76
N SER A 11 -30.74 31.01 -17.16
CA SER A 11 -30.38 30.33 -15.91
C SER A 11 -29.23 29.36 -16.19
N LEU A 12 -28.01 29.71 -15.77
CA LEU A 12 -26.86 28.82 -15.79
C LEU A 12 -26.99 27.82 -14.62
N LEU A 13 -27.51 26.63 -14.88
CA LEU A 13 -27.52 25.53 -13.91
C LEU A 13 -26.13 24.87 -13.93
N GLY A 14 -25.25 25.27 -13.01
CA GLY A 14 -23.94 24.63 -12.83
C GLY A 14 -24.09 23.32 -12.08
N ALA A 15 -24.17 22.19 -12.79
CA ALA A 15 -24.09 20.87 -12.18
C ALA A 15 -22.61 20.55 -11.87
N SER A 16 -22.24 20.56 -10.58
CA SER A 16 -20.95 20.05 -10.13
C SER A 16 -20.94 18.52 -10.24
N LEU A 17 -20.27 17.97 -11.24
CA LEU A 17 -19.96 16.54 -11.30
C LEU A 17 -18.82 16.26 -10.32
N ALA A 18 -19.14 15.64 -9.18
CA ALA A 18 -18.14 15.01 -8.33
C ALA A 18 -17.69 13.71 -9.00
N ILE A 19 -16.42 13.65 -9.41
CA ILE A 19 -15.80 12.40 -9.88
C ILE A 19 -15.48 11.60 -8.61
N ALA A 20 -16.28 10.58 -8.31
CA ALA A 20 -15.94 9.59 -7.29
C ALA A 20 -14.89 8.64 -7.89
N ALA A 21 -13.66 8.68 -7.38
CA ALA A 21 -12.69 7.64 -7.67
C ALA A 21 -13.17 6.31 -7.04
N PRO A 22 -12.99 5.16 -7.70
CA PRO A 22 -13.25 3.88 -7.06
C PRO A 22 -12.33 3.74 -5.85
N ALA A 23 -12.90 3.61 -4.66
CA ALA A 23 -12.14 3.24 -3.46
C ALA A 23 -11.95 1.73 -3.49
N SER A 24 -10.70 1.29 -3.62
CA SER A 24 -10.32 -0.12 -3.49
C SER A 24 -9.87 -0.34 -2.04
N ALA A 25 -10.50 -1.28 -1.33
CA ALA A 25 -10.13 -1.59 0.04
C ALA A 25 -8.77 -2.30 0.06
N ASN A 26 -7.94 -2.01 1.06
CA ASN A 26 -6.73 -2.77 1.29
C ASN A 26 -7.08 -4.24 1.57
N LEU A 27 -6.50 -5.16 0.81
CA LEU A 27 -6.66 -6.60 0.99
C LEU A 27 -5.76 -7.14 2.09
N ILE A 28 -4.75 -6.37 2.50
CA ILE A 28 -3.85 -6.71 3.60
C ILE A 28 -4.49 -6.31 4.92
N GLN A 29 -4.73 -7.30 5.78
CA GLN A 29 -5.10 -7.08 7.16
C GLN A 29 -3.88 -6.61 7.94
N ASN A 30 -4.06 -5.56 8.77
CA ASN A 30 -3.02 -5.04 9.65
C ASN A 30 -1.71 -4.70 8.91
N GLY A 31 -1.84 -4.07 7.74
CA GLY A 31 -0.70 -3.70 6.90
C GLY A 31 0.22 -2.66 7.53
N SER A 32 -0.26 -1.88 8.50
CA SER A 32 0.52 -0.92 9.30
C SER A 32 0.89 -1.45 10.70
N PHE A 33 0.66 -2.74 10.97
CA PHE A 33 1.13 -3.39 12.21
C PHE A 33 0.65 -2.80 13.54
N GLU A 34 -0.51 -2.15 13.55
CA GLU A 34 -1.12 -1.52 14.74
C GLU A 34 -1.82 -2.51 15.69
N ASN A 35 -1.79 -3.80 15.35
CA ASN A 35 -2.35 -4.85 16.21
C ASN A 35 -1.42 -6.08 16.30
N PRO A 36 -0.85 -6.39 17.47
CA PRO A 36 -1.16 -5.80 18.77
C PRO A 36 -0.66 -4.36 18.93
N ASP A 37 -1.39 -3.60 19.73
CA ASP A 37 -0.97 -2.27 20.16
C ASP A 37 -0.02 -2.38 21.35
N ILE A 38 1.16 -1.77 21.24
CA ILE A 38 2.18 -1.71 22.30
C ILE A 38 2.36 -0.28 22.82
N PRO A 39 2.92 -0.07 24.02
CA PRO A 39 3.10 1.27 24.55
C PRO A 39 4.00 2.15 23.67
N THR A 40 3.61 3.41 23.47
CA THR A 40 4.42 4.37 22.72
C THR A 40 5.83 4.56 23.26
N GLY A 41 6.79 4.61 22.35
CA GLY A 41 8.21 4.70 22.67
C GLY A 41 8.80 3.38 23.15
N THR A 42 8.19 2.25 22.79
CA THR A 42 8.68 0.90 23.11
C THR A 42 8.69 -0.01 21.89
N TRP A 43 9.25 -1.20 22.07
CA TRP A 43 9.21 -2.29 21.10
C TRP A 43 8.86 -3.59 21.84
N ASP A 44 8.24 -4.53 21.13
CA ASP A 44 8.00 -5.88 21.62
C ASP A 44 8.00 -6.89 20.46
N ALA A 45 8.31 -8.15 20.74
CA ALA A 45 8.48 -9.19 19.74
C ALA A 45 7.47 -10.32 19.91
N PHE A 46 6.70 -10.57 18.85
CA PHE A 46 5.58 -11.50 18.84
C PHE A 46 5.86 -12.70 17.95
N ASP A 47 5.32 -13.87 18.31
CA ASP A 47 5.06 -14.91 17.31
C ASP A 47 4.16 -14.32 16.22
N SER A 48 4.39 -14.67 14.95
CA SER A 48 3.59 -14.13 13.83
C SER A 48 2.09 -14.31 14.05
N THR A 49 1.67 -15.43 14.64
CA THR A 49 0.27 -15.71 14.98
C THR A 49 -0.35 -14.72 15.98
N GLY A 50 0.46 -14.00 16.74
CA GLY A 50 0.05 -12.90 17.63
C GLY A 50 -0.12 -11.56 16.90
N VAL A 51 0.48 -11.40 15.71
CA VAL A 51 0.31 -10.22 14.86
C VAL A 51 -0.82 -10.48 13.88
N THR A 52 -1.89 -9.70 13.98
CA THR A 52 -3.13 -9.99 13.27
C THR A 52 -2.92 -10.02 11.76
N GLY A 53 -3.36 -11.10 11.10
CA GLY A 53 -3.25 -11.27 9.64
C GLY A 53 -1.90 -11.78 9.16
N TRP A 54 -0.87 -11.85 9.99
CA TRP A 54 0.47 -12.26 9.57
C TRP A 54 0.81 -13.69 10.02
N ALA A 55 1.68 -14.33 9.25
CA ALA A 55 2.21 -15.66 9.51
C ALA A 55 3.71 -15.70 9.14
N GLY A 56 4.39 -16.78 9.52
CA GLY A 56 5.83 -16.95 9.29
C GLY A 56 6.63 -16.79 10.58
N ASP A 57 7.82 -16.21 10.46
CA ASP A 57 8.70 -16.00 11.60
C ASP A 57 8.24 -14.87 12.52
N ARG A 58 8.93 -14.69 13.65
CA ARG A 58 8.60 -13.68 14.65
C ARG A 58 8.68 -12.26 14.09
N ILE A 59 7.81 -11.39 14.59
CA ILE A 59 7.69 -9.99 14.17
C ILE A 59 7.95 -9.12 15.39
N GLU A 60 8.93 -8.23 15.29
CA GLU A 60 9.09 -7.15 16.27
C GLU A 60 8.31 -5.93 15.80
N ILE A 61 7.56 -5.33 16.72
CA ILE A 61 6.75 -4.13 16.49
C ILE A 61 7.38 -2.99 17.28
N TRP A 62 7.55 -1.85 16.62
CA TRP A 62 8.04 -0.61 17.23
C TRP A 62 6.93 0.43 17.21
N ASP A 63 6.58 0.99 18.37
CA ASP A 63 5.73 2.20 18.43
C ASP A 63 6.64 3.42 18.62
N ASN A 64 6.88 4.17 17.54
CA ASN A 64 7.65 5.40 17.52
C ASN A 64 8.95 5.36 18.37
N TYR A 65 9.71 4.27 18.21
CA TYR A 65 10.83 3.93 19.09
C TYR A 65 12.19 4.33 18.52
N ASN A 66 13.16 4.58 19.42
CA ASN A 66 14.57 4.86 19.09
C ASN A 66 14.79 5.96 18.04
N GLY A 67 13.95 7.00 18.08
CA GLY A 67 14.03 8.14 17.15
C GLY A 67 13.48 7.85 15.75
N VAL A 68 12.77 6.73 15.58
CA VAL A 68 12.09 6.36 14.33
C VAL A 68 10.59 6.53 14.54
N ASN A 69 9.99 7.44 13.78
CA ASN A 69 8.54 7.54 13.72
C ASN A 69 7.99 6.56 12.68
N ALA A 70 6.81 5.99 12.94
CA ALA A 70 6.08 5.18 11.96
C ALA A 70 5.78 5.97 10.68
N TYR A 71 5.69 5.27 9.55
CA TYR A 71 5.30 5.89 8.29
C TYR A 71 3.78 6.13 8.27
N HIS A 72 3.02 5.16 8.76
CA HIS A 72 1.57 5.20 8.86
C HIS A 72 1.16 4.96 10.32
N GLU A 73 0.19 5.75 10.80
CA GLU A 73 -0.31 5.63 12.18
C GLU A 73 0.80 5.74 13.26
N SER A 74 1.07 4.69 14.03
CA SER A 74 1.92 4.73 15.23
C SER A 74 3.00 3.66 15.27
N GLN A 75 2.78 2.52 14.60
CA GLN A 75 3.60 1.33 14.72
C GLN A 75 4.12 0.87 13.37
N PHE A 76 5.19 0.08 13.40
CA PHE A 76 5.73 -0.57 12.22
C PHE A 76 6.43 -1.87 12.62
N ALA A 77 6.61 -2.77 11.66
CA ALA A 77 7.32 -4.02 11.88
C ALA A 77 8.81 -3.90 11.57
N GLU A 78 9.64 -4.63 12.32
CA GLU A 78 11.00 -4.99 11.93
C GLU A 78 11.01 -6.44 11.42
N LEU A 79 11.47 -6.61 10.19
CA LEU A 79 11.82 -7.92 9.62
C LEU A 79 13.13 -8.39 10.28
N ASN A 80 13.28 -9.69 10.54
CA ASN A 80 14.54 -10.27 11.04
C ASN A 80 15.01 -9.71 12.40
N ALA A 81 14.06 -9.56 13.33
CA ALA A 81 14.31 -8.93 14.62
C ALA A 81 14.65 -9.93 15.75
N ASP A 82 14.10 -11.16 15.70
CA ASP A 82 14.26 -12.13 16.79
C ASP A 82 14.25 -13.59 16.29
N PRO A 83 15.41 -14.15 15.89
CA PRO A 83 15.49 -15.41 15.19
C PRO A 83 15.23 -16.63 16.07
N SER A 84 14.24 -17.45 15.67
CA SER A 84 14.11 -18.81 16.17
C SER A 84 15.14 -19.76 15.56
N ASP A 85 15.61 -19.47 14.35
CA ASP A 85 16.74 -20.12 13.68
C ASP A 85 17.82 -19.07 13.35
N PRO A 86 18.97 -19.08 14.05
CA PRO A 86 20.02 -18.08 13.87
C PRO A 86 20.75 -18.16 12.52
N ASP A 87 20.54 -19.22 11.73
CA ASP A 87 21.19 -19.43 10.43
C ASP A 87 20.21 -19.37 9.24
N GLY A 88 18.90 -19.18 9.51
CA GLY A 88 17.84 -19.15 8.51
C GLY A 88 17.52 -17.74 8.00
N PHE A 89 17.02 -17.66 6.75
CA PHE A 89 16.36 -16.45 6.25
C PHE A 89 15.04 -16.25 7.00
N PHE A 90 14.73 -15.00 7.36
CA PHE A 90 13.48 -14.62 7.99
C PHE A 90 12.41 -14.34 6.95
N SER A 91 11.20 -14.86 7.15
CA SER A 91 10.07 -14.60 6.27
C SER A 91 8.76 -14.38 7.01
N ILE A 92 8.06 -13.31 6.65
CA ILE A 92 6.69 -13.04 7.08
C ILE A 92 5.79 -12.94 5.87
N PHE A 93 4.55 -13.42 6.00
CA PHE A 93 3.64 -13.46 4.86
C PHE A 93 2.18 -13.34 5.27
N GLN A 94 1.37 -12.94 4.30
CA GLN A 94 -0.09 -12.97 4.36
C GLN A 94 -0.66 -13.51 3.06
N SER A 95 -1.61 -14.44 3.18
CA SER A 95 -2.39 -14.93 2.05
C SER A 95 -3.76 -14.26 2.04
N PHE A 96 -4.16 -13.75 0.88
CA PHE A 96 -5.43 -13.06 0.69
C PHE A 96 -6.11 -13.50 -0.61
N SER A 97 -7.43 -13.34 -0.65
CA SER A 97 -8.23 -13.70 -1.81
C SER A 97 -7.93 -12.80 -3.00
N THR A 98 -7.72 -13.41 -4.15
CA THR A 98 -7.50 -12.74 -5.43
C THR A 98 -8.36 -13.36 -6.53
N VAL A 99 -8.36 -12.77 -7.72
CA VAL A 99 -9.05 -13.28 -8.90
C VAL A 99 -8.00 -13.58 -9.96
N ASP A 100 -7.99 -14.81 -10.47
CA ASP A 100 -7.07 -15.23 -11.53
C ASP A 100 -7.20 -14.32 -12.77
N GLY A 101 -6.06 -13.83 -13.27
CA GLY A 101 -5.95 -12.86 -14.37
C GLY A 101 -6.25 -11.41 -13.99
N GLN A 102 -6.53 -11.10 -12.72
CA GLN A 102 -6.73 -9.73 -12.26
C GLN A 102 -5.41 -9.09 -11.81
N TRP A 103 -5.21 -7.82 -12.18
CA TRP A 103 -4.09 -7.00 -11.72
C TRP A 103 -4.37 -6.40 -10.34
N TYR A 104 -3.31 -6.36 -9.53
CA TYR A 104 -3.29 -5.77 -8.21
C TYR A 104 -2.08 -4.84 -8.08
N ASP A 105 -2.30 -3.70 -7.41
CA ASP A 105 -1.25 -2.77 -7.04
C ASP A 105 -0.76 -3.09 -5.62
N LEU A 106 0.56 -3.19 -5.46
CA LEU A 106 1.27 -3.42 -4.21
C LEU A 106 2.08 -2.18 -3.85
N SER A 107 1.90 -1.67 -2.64
CA SER A 107 2.74 -0.62 -2.07
C SER A 107 3.06 -0.89 -0.61
N PHE A 108 4.21 -0.40 -0.15
CA PHE A 108 4.58 -0.38 1.26
C PHE A 108 5.70 0.63 1.50
N ALA A 109 5.82 1.11 2.73
CA ALA A 109 6.95 1.86 3.20
C ALA A 109 8.02 0.92 3.73
N TYR A 110 9.29 1.24 3.45
CA TYR A 110 10.41 0.44 3.91
C TYR A 110 11.63 1.31 4.24
N ARG A 111 12.48 0.81 5.12
CA ARG A 111 13.65 1.53 5.60
C ARG A 111 14.70 0.55 6.15
N ALA A 112 15.99 0.91 6.05
CA ALA A 112 17.03 0.21 6.80
C ALA A 112 17.00 0.66 8.26
N ARG A 113 17.23 -0.28 9.18
CA ARG A 113 17.35 0.05 10.60
C ARG A 113 18.69 0.69 10.93
N GLN A 114 19.78 0.03 10.54
CA GLN A 114 21.14 0.36 10.97
C GLN A 114 22.11 0.63 9.81
N SER A 115 21.95 -0.04 8.68
CA SER A 115 22.86 0.09 7.52
C SER A 115 22.11 0.19 6.20
N ASP A 116 22.51 1.13 5.35
CA ASP A 116 21.99 1.26 3.97
C ASP A 116 22.30 0.04 3.07
N THR A 117 23.12 -0.89 3.56
CA THR A 117 23.40 -2.19 2.91
C THR A 117 22.39 -3.29 3.26
N GLU A 118 21.39 -3.00 4.09
CA GLU A 118 20.34 -3.97 4.39
C GLU A 118 19.51 -4.25 3.13
N GLU A 119 19.01 -5.47 3.00
CA GLU A 119 18.30 -5.94 1.81
C GLU A 119 17.20 -6.94 2.21
N PHE A 120 16.07 -6.86 1.52
CA PHE A 120 15.05 -7.89 1.59
C PHE A 120 14.40 -8.10 0.22
N LYS A 121 13.65 -9.19 0.10
CA LYS A 121 12.85 -9.52 -1.07
C LYS A 121 11.38 -9.47 -0.73
N VAL A 122 10.57 -9.03 -1.68
CA VAL A 122 9.13 -9.21 -1.62
C VAL A 122 8.69 -10.11 -2.77
N GLY A 123 7.77 -11.03 -2.50
CA GLY A 123 7.25 -11.97 -3.48
C GLY A 123 5.73 -11.99 -3.50
N ALA A 124 5.13 -11.94 -4.70
CA ALA A 124 3.69 -12.10 -4.90
C ALA A 124 3.39 -12.71 -6.28
N ALA A 125 2.47 -13.69 -6.33
CA ALA A 125 2.02 -14.34 -7.56
C ALA A 125 3.16 -14.89 -8.47
N GLY A 126 4.29 -15.29 -7.88
CA GLY A 126 5.47 -15.78 -8.61
C GLY A 126 6.42 -14.70 -9.12
N ILE A 127 6.13 -13.42 -8.86
CA ILE A 127 7.04 -12.29 -9.07
C ILE A 127 7.83 -12.06 -7.79
N GLU A 128 9.12 -11.77 -7.92
CA GLU A 128 10.00 -11.38 -6.82
C GLU A 128 10.65 -10.02 -7.13
N TRP A 129 10.65 -9.13 -6.14
CA TRP A 129 11.37 -7.86 -6.18
C TRP A 129 12.44 -7.87 -5.09
N SER A 130 13.69 -7.58 -5.46
CA SER A 130 14.77 -7.37 -4.51
C SER A 130 14.89 -5.88 -4.21
N LEU A 131 14.85 -5.52 -2.93
CA LEU A 131 15.00 -4.15 -2.47
C LEU A 131 16.40 -4.01 -1.86
N THR A 132 17.23 -3.19 -2.49
CA THR A 132 18.66 -3.04 -2.16
C THR A 132 19.08 -1.56 -2.07
N ASP A 133 18.11 -0.64 -2.04
CA ASP A 133 18.30 0.81 -2.08
C ASP A 133 17.86 1.49 -0.77
N HIS A 134 18.09 0.79 0.34
CA HIS A 134 17.65 1.23 1.65
C HIS A 134 18.40 2.47 2.13
N THR A 135 17.72 3.26 2.97
CA THR A 135 18.34 4.33 3.75
C THR A 135 17.95 4.19 5.21
N THR A 136 18.84 4.61 6.11
CA THR A 136 18.63 4.59 7.56
C THR A 136 17.98 5.86 8.11
N GLY A 137 17.88 6.93 7.32
CA GLY A 137 17.40 8.25 7.79
C GLY A 137 15.98 8.61 7.37
N ALA A 138 15.38 7.85 6.45
CA ALA A 138 14.05 8.14 5.92
C ALA A 138 13.36 6.86 5.46
N TRP A 139 12.02 6.93 5.38
CA TRP A 139 11.21 5.91 4.74
C TRP A 139 11.27 6.06 3.22
N SER A 140 11.54 4.95 2.54
CA SER A 140 11.37 4.77 1.10
C SER A 140 10.01 4.15 0.81
N LEU A 141 9.54 4.28 -0.44
CA LEU A 141 8.26 3.73 -0.87
C LEU A 141 8.44 2.77 -2.02
N PHE A 142 7.96 1.54 -1.84
CA PHE A 142 7.84 0.58 -2.92
C PHE A 142 6.47 0.74 -3.59
N ASN A 143 6.46 0.68 -4.92
CA ASN A 143 5.25 0.61 -5.72
C ASN A 143 5.47 -0.39 -6.85
N GLY A 144 4.65 -1.42 -6.89
CA GLY A 144 4.68 -2.45 -7.91
C GLY A 144 3.28 -2.95 -8.22
N SER A 145 3.17 -3.84 -9.19
CA SER A 145 1.92 -4.50 -9.51
C SER A 145 2.17 -5.94 -9.94
N PHE A 146 1.17 -6.78 -9.73
CA PHE A 146 1.21 -8.18 -10.15
C PHE A 146 -0.14 -8.62 -10.69
N GLU A 147 -0.11 -9.56 -11.63
CA GLU A 147 -1.28 -10.29 -12.08
C GLU A 147 -1.44 -11.54 -11.21
N ALA A 148 -2.60 -11.70 -10.56
CA ALA A 148 -2.87 -12.90 -9.78
C ALA A 148 -3.04 -14.10 -10.72
N THR A 149 -2.45 -15.23 -10.35
CA THR A 149 -2.47 -16.48 -11.13
C THR A 149 -3.35 -17.56 -10.52
N SER A 150 -4.10 -17.21 -9.46
CA SER A 150 -5.02 -18.11 -8.77
C SER A 150 -6.04 -17.32 -7.93
N ALA A 151 -6.98 -18.01 -7.29
CA ALA A 151 -7.96 -17.40 -6.38
C ALA A 151 -7.36 -16.92 -5.03
N THR A 152 -6.09 -17.19 -4.77
CA THR A 152 -5.38 -16.78 -3.57
C THR A 152 -3.96 -16.39 -3.92
N THR A 153 -3.48 -15.28 -3.37
CA THR A 153 -2.09 -14.85 -3.49
C THR A 153 -1.48 -14.74 -2.11
N THR A 154 -0.24 -15.21 -1.99
CA THR A 154 0.60 -14.98 -0.82
C THR A 154 1.57 -13.85 -1.13
N LEU A 155 1.52 -12.77 -0.34
CA LEU A 155 2.55 -11.74 -0.29
C LEU A 155 3.54 -12.15 0.80
N MET A 156 4.82 -12.23 0.46
CA MET A 156 5.88 -12.68 1.37
C MET A 156 7.04 -11.69 1.36
N PHE A 157 7.51 -11.32 2.54
CA PHE A 157 8.73 -10.54 2.75
C PHE A 157 9.80 -11.49 3.30
N THR A 158 11.00 -11.47 2.72
CA THR A 158 12.09 -12.36 3.11
C THR A 158 13.39 -11.57 3.29
N SER A 159 14.05 -11.69 4.44
CA SER A 159 15.33 -11.03 4.70
C SER A 159 16.41 -11.53 3.75
N VAL A 160 17.35 -10.67 3.40
CA VAL A 160 18.53 -11.04 2.59
C VAL A 160 19.80 -10.55 3.27
N ILE A 161 19.87 -9.26 3.64
CA ILE A 161 20.99 -8.68 4.36
C ILE A 161 20.47 -7.85 5.55
N PRO A 162 20.90 -8.15 6.79
CA PRO A 162 21.56 -9.40 7.15
C PRO A 162 20.60 -10.59 6.94
N ALA A 163 21.13 -11.75 6.59
CA ALA A 163 20.30 -12.94 6.37
C ALA A 163 19.67 -13.44 7.69
N SER A 164 20.37 -13.24 8.81
CA SER A 164 19.97 -13.61 10.16
C SER A 164 20.46 -12.59 11.19
N GLY A 165 20.05 -12.73 12.44
CA GLY A 165 20.43 -11.83 13.54
C GLY A 165 19.22 -11.07 14.09
N THR A 166 19.46 -10.02 14.88
CA THR A 166 18.42 -9.22 15.55
C THR A 166 18.35 -7.79 15.01
N ILE A 167 18.72 -7.62 13.74
CA ILE A 167 18.71 -6.35 13.03
C ILE A 167 18.13 -6.64 11.66
N GLY A 168 17.03 -5.99 11.32
CA GLY A 168 16.59 -6.00 9.95
C GLY A 168 15.69 -4.84 9.59
N ASN A 169 15.13 -4.96 8.40
CA ASN A 169 14.48 -3.85 7.72
C ASN A 169 13.15 -3.49 8.38
N PHE A 170 12.86 -2.21 8.43
CA PHE A 170 11.53 -1.74 8.84
C PHE A 170 10.57 -1.77 7.66
N ILE A 171 9.34 -2.21 7.94
CA ILE A 171 8.25 -2.34 6.98
C ILE A 171 6.99 -1.72 7.61
N ASP A 172 6.27 -0.92 6.83
CA ASP A 172 5.03 -0.28 7.26
C ASP A 172 4.09 -0.03 6.06
N ASP A 173 2.83 0.24 6.33
CA ASP A 173 1.78 0.60 5.38
C ASP A 173 1.66 -0.36 4.17
N VAL A 174 1.68 -1.67 4.44
CA VAL A 174 1.56 -2.70 3.41
C VAL A 174 0.14 -2.69 2.84
N ARG A 175 0.05 -2.40 1.54
CA ARG A 175 -1.22 -2.31 0.83
C ARG A 175 -1.21 -3.15 -0.42
N VAL A 176 -2.24 -3.96 -0.58
CA VAL A 176 -2.60 -4.59 -1.85
C VAL A 176 -4.01 -4.16 -2.19
N THR A 177 -4.19 -3.61 -3.38
CA THR A 177 -5.51 -3.20 -3.87
C THR A 177 -5.76 -3.75 -5.26
N ALA A 178 -7.02 -4.11 -5.54
CA ALA A 178 -7.42 -4.47 -6.89
C ALA A 178 -7.20 -3.26 -7.81
N SER A 179 -6.42 -3.43 -8.88
CA SER A 179 -6.25 -2.41 -9.91
C SER A 179 -7.57 -2.25 -10.64
N VAL A 180 -8.17 -1.06 -10.54
CA VAL A 180 -9.44 -0.77 -11.20
C VAL A 180 -9.13 -0.09 -12.54
N PRO A 181 -9.51 -0.67 -13.68
CA PRO A 181 -9.42 0.03 -14.96
C PRO A 181 -10.12 1.37 -14.86
N GLU A 182 -9.52 2.43 -15.43
CA GLU A 182 -10.07 3.79 -15.36
C GLU A 182 -11.59 3.76 -15.57
N PRO A 183 -12.38 4.30 -14.63
CA PRO A 183 -13.82 4.23 -14.72
C PRO A 183 -14.28 4.74 -16.09
N GLY A 184 -15.14 3.97 -16.78
CA GLY A 184 -15.76 4.41 -18.03
C GLY A 184 -16.50 5.74 -17.92
N THR A 185 -16.70 6.26 -16.70
CA THR A 185 -17.17 7.62 -16.43
C THR A 185 -16.24 8.70 -16.99
N LEU A 186 -14.92 8.48 -17.12
CA LEU A 186 -14.02 9.42 -17.81
C LEU A 186 -14.30 9.46 -19.31
N ALA A 187 -14.51 8.29 -19.94
CA ALA A 187 -14.91 8.21 -21.33
C ALA A 187 -16.30 8.86 -21.54
N LEU A 188 -17.27 8.60 -20.66
CA LEU A 188 -18.59 9.22 -20.69
C LEU A 188 -18.54 10.74 -20.43
N LEU A 189 -17.67 11.21 -19.54
CA LEU A 189 -17.44 12.63 -19.29
C LEU A 189 -16.84 13.30 -20.53
N ALA A 190 -15.83 12.69 -21.14
CA ALA A 190 -15.23 13.19 -22.37
C ALA A 190 -16.26 13.25 -23.51
N LEU A 191 -17.07 12.20 -23.68
CA LEU A 191 -18.17 12.18 -24.65
C LEU A 191 -19.23 13.24 -24.35
N GLY A 192 -19.58 13.44 -23.08
CA GLY A 192 -20.53 14.47 -22.64
C GLY A 192 -20.03 15.89 -22.94
N LEU A 193 -18.76 16.18 -22.64
CA LEU A 193 -18.12 17.46 -22.96
C LEU A 193 -18.03 17.68 -24.47
N ALA A 194 -17.68 16.65 -25.25
CA ALA A 194 -17.67 16.72 -26.70
C ALA A 194 -19.07 17.02 -27.27
N GLY A 195 -20.11 16.35 -26.75
CA GLY A 195 -21.51 16.59 -27.11
C GLY A 195 -21.97 18.02 -26.82
N LEU A 196 -21.61 18.57 -25.64
CA LEU A 196 -21.91 19.96 -25.27
C LEU A 196 -21.16 20.97 -26.16
N GLY A 197 -19.90 20.68 -26.51
CA GLY A 197 -19.10 21.49 -27.43
C GLY A 197 -19.68 21.54 -28.85
N LEU A 198 -20.16 20.41 -29.37
CA LEU A 198 -20.79 20.32 -30.68
C LEU A 198 -22.16 21.02 -30.72
N ARG A 199 -22.92 21.00 -29.61
CA ARG A 199 -24.22 21.69 -29.50
C ARG A 199 -24.09 23.21 -29.55
N ARG A 200 -22.98 23.79 -29.06
CA ARG A 200 -22.73 25.25 -29.08
C ARG A 200 -22.35 25.81 -30.46
N ARG A 201 -22.06 24.94 -31.44
CA ARG A 201 -21.67 25.34 -32.81
C ARG A 201 -22.84 25.37 -33.81
N LYS A 202 -24.07 25.21 -33.33
CA LYS A 202 -25.31 25.44 -34.10
C LYS A 202 -26.05 26.61 -33.48
#